data_AF-A3JJJ2-F1
#
_entry.id   AF-A3JJJ2-F1
#
_cell.length_a   1.000
_cell.length_b   1.000
_cell.length_c   1.000
_cell.angle_alpha   90.00
_cell.angle_beta   90.00
_cell.angle_gamma   90.00
#
_symmetry.space_group_name_H-M   'P 1'
#
loop_
_entity.id
_entity.type
_entity.pdbx_description
1 polymer ?
#
loop_
_entity_poly.entity_id
_entity_poly.type
_entity_poly.pdbx_seq_one_letter_code
_entity_poly.pdbx_strand_id
1 'polypeptide(L)'
;MSSEQIVEISHKLYTCRKQAIFLKGEDGFRQEVEKWEPTFKAAMAKLDCDILPALSGLLEAAKGKPDEGLLMHVLCAVGCELAEPSLDRSKTYVLAVDDEERQEPGPSPG
;
A
#
# COMPACT_ATOMS: atom_id res chain seq x y z
N MET A 1 16.21 -3.06 22.44
CA MET A 1 14.83 -2.53 22.42
C MET A 1 14.04 -3.27 23.49
N SER A 2 13.24 -2.59 24.32
CA SER A 2 12.39 -3.27 25.30
C SER A 2 11.15 -3.89 24.65
N SER A 3 10.51 -4.86 25.30
CA SER A 3 9.25 -5.46 24.83
C SER A 3 8.14 -4.42 24.66
N GLU A 4 8.05 -3.45 25.57
CA GLU A 4 7.09 -2.33 25.50
C GLU A 4 7.29 -1.49 24.23
N GLN A 5 8.54 -1.17 23.90
CA GLN A 5 8.86 -0.44 22.68
C GLN A 5 8.50 -1.25 21.43
N ILE A 6 8.68 -2.58 21.45
CA ILE A 6 8.30 -3.44 20.32
C ILE A 6 6.80 -3.37 20.10
N VAL A 7 6.00 -3.52 21.15
CA VAL A 7 4.54 -3.43 21.08
C VAL A 7 4.10 -2.04 20.60
N GLU A 8 4.72 -0.98 21.09
CA GLU A 8 4.40 0.39 20.67
C GLU A 8 4.68 0.62 19.18
N ILE A 9 5.84 0.16 18.68
CA ILE A 9 6.17 0.26 17.25
C ILE A 9 5.18 -0.55 16.41
N SER A 10 4.88 -1.79 16.79
CA SER A 10 3.88 -2.61 16.08
C SER A 10 2.52 -1.92 16.03
N HIS A 11 2.06 -1.33 17.16
CA HIS A 11 0.82 -0.58 17.20
C HIS A 11 0.82 0.63 16.25
N LYS A 12 1.93 1.36 16.17
CA LYS A 12 2.08 2.49 15.23
C LYS A 12 2.03 2.03 13.77
N LEU A 13 2.68 0.91 13.43
CA LEU A 13 2.63 0.33 12.08
C LEU A 13 1.20 -0.05 11.68
N TYR A 14 0.48 -0.77 12.54
CA TYR A 14 -0.92 -1.11 12.30
C TYR A 14 -1.81 0.14 12.17
N THR A 15 -1.55 1.17 12.97
CA THR A 15 -2.29 2.44 12.91
C THR A 15 -2.06 3.14 11.57
N CYS A 16 -0.81 3.21 11.09
CA CYS A 16 -0.50 3.79 9.79
C CYS A 16 -1.22 3.05 8.66
N ARG A 17 -1.21 1.71 8.68
CA ARG A 17 -1.96 0.90 7.71
C ARG A 17 -3.47 1.21 7.74
N LYS A 18 -4.09 1.21 8.93
CA LYS A 18 -5.53 1.50 9.07
C LYS A 18 -5.88 2.90 8.56
N GLN A 19 -5.05 3.90 8.86
CA GLN A 19 -5.24 5.27 8.38
C GLN A 19 -5.10 5.37 6.86
N ALA A 20 -4.12 4.70 6.28
CA ALA A 20 -3.93 4.67 4.82
C ALA A 20 -5.14 4.03 4.11
N ILE A 21 -5.65 2.90 4.62
CA ILE A 21 -6.87 2.25 4.10
C ILE A 21 -8.09 3.17 4.26
N PHE A 22 -8.25 3.80 5.43
CA PHE A 22 -9.38 4.71 5.67
C PHE A 22 -9.38 5.90 4.70
N LEU A 23 -8.21 6.49 4.44
CA LEU A 23 -8.09 7.68 3.58
C LEU A 23 -8.21 7.36 2.08
N LYS A 24 -7.72 6.20 1.64
CA LYS A 24 -7.62 5.85 0.21
C LYS A 24 -8.66 4.82 -0.25
N GLY A 25 -9.35 4.17 0.68
CA GLY A 25 -10.04 2.91 0.43
C GLY A 25 -9.07 1.74 0.27
N GLU A 26 -9.60 0.51 0.30
CA GLU A 26 -8.80 -0.71 0.14
C GLU A 26 -8.08 -0.76 -1.21
N ASP A 27 -8.77 -0.43 -2.30
CA ASP A 27 -8.18 -0.46 -3.65
C ASP A 27 -7.11 0.63 -3.83
N GLY A 28 -7.36 1.83 -3.31
CA GLY A 28 -6.37 2.90 -3.34
C GLY A 28 -5.12 2.56 -2.50
N PHE A 29 -5.31 1.88 -1.36
CA PHE A 29 -4.17 1.38 -0.58
C PHE A 29 -3.45 0.22 -1.27
N ARG A 30 -4.17 -0.69 -1.93
CA ARG A 30 -3.58 -1.77 -2.74
C ARG A 30 -2.66 -1.23 -3.84
N GLN A 31 -3.12 -0.21 -4.57
CA GLN A 31 -2.30 0.46 -5.58
C GLN A 31 -1.06 1.12 -4.98
N GLU A 32 -1.19 1.72 -3.78
CA GLU A 32 -0.03 2.29 -3.07
C GLU A 32 0.97 1.20 -2.67
N VAL A 33 0.50 0.05 -2.20
CA VAL A 33 1.34 -1.10 -1.86
C VAL A 33 2.07 -1.63 -3.09
N GLU A 34 1.36 -1.82 -4.21
CA GLU A 34 1.95 -2.25 -5.49
C GLU A 34 3.01 -1.27 -6.00
N LYS A 35 2.75 0.04 -5.87
CA LYS A 35 3.68 1.10 -6.25
C LYS A 35 4.97 1.09 -5.43
N TRP A 36 4.90 0.83 -4.12
CA TRP A 36 6.05 0.90 -3.21
C TRP A 36 6.74 -0.44 -2.98
N GLU A 37 6.10 -1.57 -3.30
CA GLU A 37 6.68 -2.91 -3.15
C GLU A 37 8.04 -3.07 -3.86
N PRO A 38 8.27 -2.55 -5.09
CA PRO A 38 9.59 -2.58 -5.71
C PRO A 38 10.68 -1.87 -4.90
N THR A 39 10.34 -0.76 -4.24
CA THR A 39 11.26 0.00 -3.38
C THR A 39 11.66 -0.83 -2.15
N PHE A 40 10.70 -1.54 -1.55
CA PHE A 40 10.98 -2.49 -0.46
C PHE A 40 11.86 -3.64 -0.93
N LYS A 41 11.55 -4.27 -2.07
CA LYS A 41 12.37 -5.35 -2.65
C LYS A 41 13.80 -4.90 -2.92
N ALA A 42 13.98 -3.70 -3.46
CA ALA A 42 15.30 -3.13 -3.70
C ALA A 42 16.07 -2.87 -2.40
N ALA A 43 15.41 -2.37 -1.36
CA ALA A 43 16.01 -2.17 -0.04
C ALA A 43 16.41 -3.50 0.61
N MET A 44 15.53 -4.51 0.59
CA MET A 44 15.80 -5.85 1.08
C MET A 44 17.00 -6.49 0.36
N ALA A 45 17.04 -6.43 -0.96
CA ALA A 45 18.15 -6.98 -1.75
C ALA A 45 19.47 -6.23 -1.49
N LYS A 46 19.43 -4.90 -1.36
CA LYS A 46 20.62 -4.08 -1.08
C LYS A 46 21.20 -4.33 0.31
N LEU A 47 20.33 -4.57 1.29
CA LEU A 47 20.71 -4.73 2.70
C LEU A 47 20.81 -6.19 3.14
N ASP A 48 20.48 -7.14 2.26
CA ASP A 48 20.38 -8.57 2.53
C ASP A 48 19.54 -8.87 3.78
N CYS A 49 18.28 -8.38 3.78
CA CYS A 49 17.42 -8.42 4.96
C CYS A 49 15.93 -8.57 4.63
N ASP A 50 15.13 -8.82 5.68
CA ASP A 50 13.68 -8.88 5.60
C ASP A 50 13.01 -7.49 5.57
N ILE A 51 11.68 -7.47 5.48
CA ILE A 51 10.87 -6.26 5.29
C ILE A 51 11.04 -5.23 6.41
N LEU A 52 11.04 -5.65 7.69
CA LEU A 52 11.12 -4.71 8.81
C LEU A 52 12.49 -4.01 8.91
N PRO A 53 13.63 -4.71 8.78
CA PRO A 53 14.93 -4.03 8.64
C PRO A 53 15.01 -3.13 7.39
N ALA A 54 14.43 -3.55 6.27
CA ALA A 54 14.36 -2.73 5.06
C ALA A 54 13.54 -1.45 5.28
N LEU A 55 12.42 -1.53 6.00
CA LEU A 55 11.62 -0.36 6.41
C LEU A 55 12.48 0.63 7.19
N SER A 56 13.26 0.17 8.18
CA SER A 56 14.15 1.06 8.93
C SER A 56 15.12 1.80 8.02
N GLY A 57 15.75 1.11 7.06
CA GLY A 57 16.63 1.74 6.08
C GLY A 57 15.92 2.77 5.18
N LEU A 58 14.68 2.48 4.78
CA LEU A 58 13.86 3.39 3.97
C LEU A 58 13.41 4.63 4.77
N LEU A 59 13.09 4.48 6.05
CA LEU A 59 12.76 5.59 6.93
C LEU A 59 13.95 6.52 7.16
N GLU A 60 15.16 5.97 7.34
CA GLU A 60 16.38 6.78 7.40
C GLU A 60 16.61 7.55 6.09
N ALA A 61 16.39 6.91 4.94
CA ALA A 61 16.47 7.57 3.63
C ALA A 61 15.34 8.58 3.35
N ALA A 62 14.28 8.60 4.16
CA ALA A 62 13.20 9.57 4.08
C ALA A 62 13.49 10.87 4.83
N LYS A 63 14.41 10.84 5.81
CA LYS A 63 14.76 11.99 6.64
C LYS A 63 15.28 13.17 5.81
N GLY A 64 14.84 14.38 6.17
CA GLY A 64 15.24 15.62 5.53
C GLY A 64 14.62 15.87 4.16
N LYS A 65 13.67 15.04 3.71
CA LYS A 65 12.89 15.29 2.49
C LYS A 65 11.76 16.27 2.76
N PRO A 66 11.35 17.09 1.77
CA PRO A 66 10.24 18.04 1.92
C PRO A 66 8.94 17.42 2.46
N ASP A 67 8.67 16.16 2.10
CA ASP A 67 7.47 15.41 2.50
C ASP A 67 7.78 14.28 3.49
N GLU A 68 8.81 14.44 4.34
CA GLU A 68 9.30 13.40 5.26
C GLU A 68 8.18 12.71 6.04
N GLY A 69 7.30 13.48 6.69
CA GLY A 69 6.23 12.92 7.52
C GLY A 69 5.23 12.08 6.72
N LEU A 70 4.82 12.55 5.55
CA LEU A 70 3.92 11.81 4.66
C LEU A 70 4.60 10.54 4.13
N LEU A 71 5.86 10.67 3.71
CA LEU A 71 6.65 9.55 3.19
C LEU A 71 6.85 8.47 4.26
N MET A 72 7.23 8.86 5.47
CA MET A 72 7.37 7.92 6.59
C MET A 72 6.06 7.21 6.89
N HIS A 73 4.93 7.93 6.86
CA HIS A 73 3.62 7.33 7.07
C HIS A 73 3.29 6.28 6.00
N VAL A 74 3.51 6.59 4.72
CA VAL A 74 3.30 5.66 3.61
C VAL A 74 4.21 4.44 3.73
N LEU A 75 5.50 4.64 4.02
CA LEU A 75 6.45 3.55 4.21
C LEU A 75 6.04 2.63 5.37
N CYS A 76 5.62 3.19 6.51
CA CYS A 76 5.14 2.40 7.64
C CYS A 76 3.87 1.60 7.29
N ALA A 77 2.91 2.21 6.60
CA ALA A 77 1.68 1.54 6.18
C ALA A 77 1.97 0.38 5.21
N VAL A 78 2.76 0.63 4.17
CA VAL A 78 3.14 -0.37 3.15
C VAL A 78 4.01 -1.47 3.76
N GLY A 79 5.00 -1.12 4.59
CA GLY A 79 5.87 -2.08 5.26
C GLY A 79 5.10 -3.02 6.18
N CYS A 80 4.08 -2.51 6.88
CA CYS A 80 3.15 -3.33 7.68
C CYS A 80 2.37 -4.31 6.79
N GLU A 81 1.81 -3.83 5.68
CA GLU A 81 1.03 -4.68 4.76
C GLU A 81 1.87 -5.72 4.02
N LEU A 82 3.15 -5.44 3.75
CA LEU A 82 4.05 -6.42 3.15
C LEU A 82 4.49 -7.49 4.17
N ALA A 83 4.75 -7.09 5.42
CA ALA A 83 5.17 -8.00 6.48
C ALA A 83 4.02 -8.90 6.96
N GLU A 84 2.80 -8.37 7.00
CA GLU A 84 1.61 -9.09 7.44
C GLU A 84 0.41 -8.68 6.57
N PRO A 85 0.22 -9.32 5.40
CA PRO A 85 -0.86 -8.97 4.49
C PRO A 85 -2.24 -9.07 5.14
N SER A 86 -3.03 -8.01 4.97
CA SER A 86 -4.43 -7.95 5.44
C SER A 86 -5.41 -7.76 4.29
N LEU A 87 -4.96 -7.19 3.17
CA LEU A 87 -5.73 -7.10 1.94
C LEU A 87 -5.61 -8.41 1.16
N ASP A 88 -6.75 -8.94 0.75
CA ASP A 88 -6.79 -10.07 -0.18
C ASP A 88 -6.24 -9.63 -1.55
N ARG A 89 -4.99 -10.02 -1.85
CA ARG A 89 -4.30 -9.70 -3.11
C ARG A 89 -4.76 -10.56 -4.29
N SER A 90 -5.58 -11.58 -4.07
CA SER A 90 -6.13 -12.41 -5.15
C SER A 90 -7.26 -11.72 -5.92
N LYS A 91 -7.83 -10.63 -5.38
CA LYS A 91 -8.75 -9.75 -6.09
C LYS A 91 -7.97 -8.79 -7.02
N THR A 92 -7.39 -9.34 -8.07
CA THR A 92 -6.97 -8.55 -9.23
C THR A 92 -8.00 -8.79 -10.35
N TYR A 93 -8.53 -7.68 -10.90
CA TYR A 93 -9.36 -7.55 -12.11
C TYR A 93 -10.88 -7.78 -12.01
N VAL A 94 -11.63 -6.67 -11.87
CA VAL A 94 -12.75 -6.35 -12.80
C VAL A 94 -12.76 -4.84 -13.02
N LEU A 95 -11.87 -4.30 -13.84
CA LEU A 95 -12.07 -2.99 -14.49
C LEU A 95 -11.43 -3.00 -15.87
N ALA A 96 -12.27 -3.22 -16.90
CA ALA A 96 -12.24 -2.55 -18.20
C ALA A 96 -13.11 -3.35 -19.21
N VAL A 97 -14.41 -3.05 -19.28
CA VAL A 97 -15.11 -2.88 -20.56
C VAL A 97 -16.19 -1.81 -20.34
N ASP A 98 -15.80 -0.54 -20.46
CA ASP A 98 -16.70 0.48 -20.99
C ASP A 98 -16.33 0.57 -22.48
N ASP A 99 -17.20 0.09 -23.38
CA ASP A 99 -17.43 0.69 -24.70
C ASP A 99 -18.67 0.07 -25.38
N GLU A 100 -19.58 0.95 -25.85
CA GLU A 100 -20.60 0.84 -26.92
C GLU A 100 -21.48 -0.44 -27.00
N GLU A 101 -22.81 -0.44 -26.96
CA GLU A 101 -23.83 0.41 -27.58
C GLU A 101 -25.16 0.17 -26.82
N ARG A 102 -25.79 1.19 -26.24
CA ARG A 102 -27.24 1.15 -25.97
C ARG A 102 -27.95 1.50 -27.27
N GLN A 103 -28.16 0.52 -28.12
CA GLN A 103 -29.04 0.65 -29.27
C GLN A 103 -30.48 0.64 -28.76
N GLU A 104 -31.16 1.78 -28.85
CA GLU A 104 -32.59 1.89 -28.54
C GLU A 104 -33.39 1.00 -29.50
N PRO A 105 -34.42 0.27 -29.02
CA PRO A 105 -35.31 -0.43 -29.93
C PRO A 105 -36.21 0.59 -30.62
N GLY A 106 -35.86 0.99 -31.85
CA GLY A 106 -36.76 1.73 -32.71
C GLY A 106 -38.01 0.87 -33.01
N PRO A 107 -39.24 1.38 -32.82
CA PRO A 107 -40.42 0.66 -33.26
C PRO A 107 -40.76 1.07 -34.70
N SER A 108 -40.83 0.07 -35.59
CA SER A 108 -41.88 -0.14 -36.60
C SER A 108 -41.31 -0.79 -37.86
N PRO A 109 -41.97 -1.86 -38.33
CA PRO A 109 -42.63 -1.71 -39.63
C PRO A 109 -44.03 -2.35 -39.65
N GLY A 110 -44.95 -1.69 -40.38
CA GLY A 110 -46.15 -2.32 -40.95
C GLY A 110 -47.46 -1.98 -40.27
#